data_AF-A0A147J2S4-F1
#
_entry.id   AF-A0A147J2S4-F1
#
_cell.length_a   1.000
_cell.length_b   1.000
_cell.length_c   1.000
_cell.angle_alpha   90.00
_cell.angle_beta   90.00
_cell.angle_gamma   90.00
#
_symmetry.space_group_name_H-M   'P 1'
#
loop_
_entity.id
_entity.type
_entity.pdbx_description
1 polymer ?
#
loop_
_entity_poly.entity_id
_entity_poly.type
_entity_poly.pdbx_seq_one_letter_code
_entity_poly.pdbx_strand_id
1 'polypeptide(L)'
;MKRLLASIHDVSPRFEGAVDALFDRLSGHLGGPRLAMLVIPDHWNSAPIAPGTPFATRLRNWADMGIEMFVHGWSHKDDMVHTDQKTALKAKHMTAGEGEFVGLDRAEALHRMQRGTALIEDIIGRRATGFIAPAWLYSDEARLALGDAGFGLAEDHFRVWTPADGKIIARGPVVTWASRSRGRQLSSLAAAAVLRHGLRPTPVARVAVHPGDNGVPALLASIDKTYARLAKTHTPSRYADLLAA
;
A
#
# COMPACT_ATOMS: atom_id res chain seq x y z
N MET A 1 2.29 21.17 -11.24
CA MET A 1 1.10 20.33 -11.48
C MET A 1 0.79 19.55 -10.21
N LYS A 2 -0.48 19.43 -9.80
CA LYS A 2 -0.84 18.64 -8.61
C LYS A 2 -0.99 17.17 -8.97
N ARG A 3 -0.52 16.27 -8.11
CA ARG A 3 -0.42 14.82 -8.40
C ARG A 3 -1.45 14.01 -7.62
N LEU A 4 -2.15 13.10 -8.29
CA LEU A 4 -3.01 12.10 -7.68
C LEU A 4 -2.29 10.75 -7.75
N LEU A 5 -1.97 10.20 -6.58
CA LEU A 5 -1.38 8.88 -6.43
C LEU A 5 -2.46 7.89 -5.99
N ALA A 6 -2.59 6.81 -6.75
CA ALA A 6 -3.56 5.75 -6.53
C ALA A 6 -2.82 4.46 -6.20
N SER A 7 -3.28 3.72 -5.19
CA SER A 7 -2.71 2.41 -4.87
C SER A 7 -3.78 1.38 -4.53
N ILE A 8 -3.55 0.13 -4.97
CA ILE A 8 -4.25 -1.05 -4.47
C ILE A 8 -3.31 -1.75 -3.48
N HIS A 9 -3.76 -1.85 -2.24
CA HIS A 9 -3.07 -2.53 -1.16
C HIS A 9 -3.43 -4.02 -1.13
N ASP A 10 -2.66 -4.80 -0.38
CA ASP A 10 -2.90 -6.23 -0.14
C ASP A 10 -3.00 -7.11 -1.40
N VAL A 11 -2.25 -6.77 -2.45
CA VAL A 11 -2.25 -7.49 -3.73
C VAL A 11 -1.60 -8.87 -3.54
N SER A 12 -2.40 -9.92 -3.70
CA SER A 12 -1.98 -11.30 -3.47
C SER A 12 -2.94 -12.30 -4.13
N PRO A 13 -2.54 -13.58 -4.32
CA PRO A 13 -3.39 -14.61 -4.90
C PRO A 13 -4.70 -14.81 -4.12
N ARG A 14 -4.67 -14.56 -2.79
CA ARG A 14 -5.84 -14.66 -1.91
C ARG A 14 -7.02 -13.80 -2.37
N PHE A 15 -6.75 -12.69 -3.03
CA PHE A 15 -7.73 -11.67 -3.37
C PHE A 15 -7.78 -11.35 -4.86
N GLU A 16 -7.37 -12.28 -5.73
CA GLU A 16 -7.14 -12.01 -7.14
C GLU A 16 -8.33 -11.35 -7.87
N GLY A 17 -9.56 -11.82 -7.66
CA GLY A 17 -10.75 -11.26 -8.32
C GLY A 17 -11.14 -9.88 -7.76
N ALA A 18 -10.87 -9.64 -6.48
CA ALA A 18 -11.09 -8.35 -5.85
C ALA A 18 -10.03 -7.31 -6.30
N VAL A 19 -8.79 -7.77 -6.56
CA VAL A 19 -7.73 -6.94 -7.17
C VAL A 19 -8.11 -6.56 -8.60
N ASP A 20 -8.64 -7.48 -9.41
CA ASP A 20 -9.12 -7.17 -10.77
C ASP A 20 -10.22 -6.11 -10.75
N ALA A 21 -11.24 -6.31 -9.91
CA ALA A 21 -12.36 -5.39 -9.81
C ALA A 21 -11.91 -3.96 -9.41
N LEU A 22 -10.92 -3.85 -8.52
CA LEU A 22 -10.34 -2.57 -8.15
C LEU A 22 -9.45 -1.99 -9.25
N PHE A 23 -8.65 -2.82 -9.92
CA PHE A 23 -7.82 -2.40 -11.04
C PHE A 23 -8.65 -1.77 -12.15
N ASP A 24 -9.73 -2.44 -12.59
CA ASP A 24 -10.62 -1.93 -13.63
C ASP A 24 -11.30 -0.63 -13.21
N ARG A 25 -11.83 -0.61 -11.98
CA ARG A 25 -12.50 0.56 -11.40
C ARG A 25 -11.57 1.77 -11.32
N LEU A 26 -10.37 1.60 -10.77
CA LEU A 26 -9.40 2.68 -10.60
C LEU A 26 -8.90 3.15 -11.97
N SER A 27 -8.59 2.22 -12.89
CA SER A 27 -8.15 2.57 -14.24
C SER A 27 -9.20 3.40 -14.99
N GLY A 28 -10.49 3.12 -14.81
CA GLY A 28 -11.58 3.93 -15.34
C GLY A 28 -11.59 5.37 -14.82
N HIS A 29 -11.37 5.58 -13.53
CA HIS A 29 -11.27 6.93 -12.94
C HIS A 29 -10.00 7.68 -13.34
N LEU A 30 -8.90 6.96 -13.55
CA LEU A 30 -7.59 7.53 -13.85
C LEU A 30 -7.34 7.73 -15.35
N GLY A 31 -8.21 7.18 -16.21
CA GLY A 31 -8.04 7.20 -17.66
C GLY A 31 -6.92 6.30 -18.17
N GLY A 32 -6.53 5.28 -17.39
CA GLY A 32 -5.47 4.33 -17.73
C GLY A 32 -4.77 3.73 -16.49
N PRO A 33 -3.78 2.84 -16.69
CA PRO A 33 -3.12 2.08 -15.62
C PRO A 33 -2.06 2.90 -14.88
N ARG A 34 -2.40 4.11 -14.41
CA ARG A 34 -1.51 5.00 -13.63
C ARG A 34 -1.75 4.86 -12.13
N LEU A 35 -1.44 3.67 -11.60
CA LEU A 35 -1.55 3.36 -10.18
C LEU A 35 -0.38 2.48 -9.71
N ALA A 36 -0.31 2.27 -8.40
CA ALA A 36 0.60 1.34 -7.75
C ALA A 36 -0.14 0.11 -7.18
N MET A 37 0.55 -1.00 -7.11
CA MET A 37 0.10 -2.24 -6.47
C MET A 37 1.11 -2.65 -5.40
N LEU A 38 0.61 -2.85 -4.18
CA LEU A 38 1.41 -3.23 -3.03
C LEU A 38 1.24 -4.72 -2.80
N VAL A 39 2.29 -5.46 -3.14
CA VAL A 39 2.27 -6.91 -3.30
C VAL A 39 2.75 -7.58 -2.01
N ILE A 40 1.97 -8.57 -1.55
CA ILE A 40 2.34 -9.44 -0.42
C ILE A 40 2.84 -10.78 -0.99
N PRO A 41 4.12 -11.13 -0.80
CA PRO A 41 4.71 -12.39 -1.25
C PRO A 41 3.96 -13.65 -0.83
N ASP A 42 3.58 -13.78 0.45
CA ASP A 42 2.90 -14.96 0.97
C ASP A 42 1.84 -14.58 2.00
N HIS A 43 0.68 -14.14 1.51
CA HIS A 43 -0.36 -13.56 2.35
C HIS A 43 -0.82 -14.55 3.44
N TRP A 44 -0.62 -14.14 4.70
CA TRP A 44 -0.87 -14.89 5.93
C TRP A 44 -0.16 -16.25 6.00
N ASN A 45 0.96 -16.39 5.28
CA ASN A 45 1.70 -17.65 5.15
C ASN A 45 0.83 -18.79 4.60
N SER A 46 -0.18 -18.47 3.78
CA SER A 46 -1.14 -19.45 3.24
C SER A 46 -1.49 -19.21 1.77
N ALA A 47 -0.90 -18.21 1.11
CA ALA A 47 -1.23 -17.83 -0.26
C ALA A 47 0.03 -17.31 -0.97
N PRO A 48 1.04 -18.16 -1.17
CA PRO A 48 2.32 -17.77 -1.73
C PRO A 48 2.19 -17.43 -3.21
N ILE A 49 2.90 -16.38 -3.62
CA ILE A 49 3.21 -16.14 -5.02
C ILE A 49 4.44 -16.99 -5.37
N ALA A 50 4.30 -17.86 -6.37
CA ALA A 50 5.42 -18.63 -6.89
C ALA A 50 5.68 -18.27 -8.37
N PRO A 51 6.95 -18.12 -8.80
CA PRO A 51 7.27 -17.90 -10.22
C PRO A 51 6.64 -18.98 -11.10
N GLY A 52 6.17 -18.58 -12.29
CA GLY A 52 5.51 -19.48 -13.24
C GLY A 52 4.03 -19.79 -12.93
N THR A 53 3.48 -19.33 -11.81
CA THR A 53 2.04 -19.46 -11.53
C THR A 53 1.20 -18.43 -12.31
N PRO A 54 -0.12 -18.67 -12.50
CA PRO A 54 -1.00 -17.70 -13.15
C PRO A 54 -0.98 -16.31 -12.51
N PHE A 55 -0.94 -16.23 -11.17
CA PHE A 55 -0.88 -14.95 -10.47
C PHE A 55 0.46 -14.21 -10.70
N ALA A 56 1.58 -14.93 -10.75
CA ALA A 56 2.88 -14.33 -11.09
C ALA A 56 2.88 -13.78 -12.53
N THR A 57 2.27 -14.49 -13.48
CA THR A 57 2.09 -13.98 -14.86
C THR A 57 1.25 -12.71 -14.87
N ARG A 58 0.15 -12.66 -14.11
CA ARG A 58 -0.67 -11.45 -13.97
C ARG A 58 0.11 -10.28 -13.39
N LEU A 59 0.92 -10.54 -12.36
CA LEU A 59 1.77 -9.52 -11.74
C LEU A 59 2.78 -8.92 -12.73
N ARG A 60 3.43 -9.78 -13.53
CA ARG A 60 4.30 -9.34 -14.63
C ARG A 60 3.54 -8.49 -15.65
N ASN A 61 2.36 -8.94 -16.09
CA ASN A 61 1.55 -8.21 -17.06
C ASN A 61 1.15 -6.81 -16.56
N TRP A 62 0.76 -6.67 -15.29
CA TRP A 62 0.48 -5.37 -14.69
C TRP A 62 1.72 -4.47 -14.65
N ALA A 63 2.88 -5.02 -14.31
CA ALA A 63 4.15 -4.28 -14.33
C ALA A 63 4.51 -3.83 -15.77
N ASP A 64 4.26 -4.66 -16.78
CA ASP A 64 4.46 -4.35 -18.20
C ASP A 64 3.53 -3.25 -18.72
N MET A 65 2.31 -3.16 -18.18
CA MET A 65 1.40 -2.02 -18.40
C MET A 65 1.90 -0.72 -17.74
N GLY A 66 2.97 -0.80 -16.96
CA GLY A 66 3.58 0.31 -16.25
C GLY A 66 2.96 0.60 -14.88
N ILE A 67 2.23 -0.34 -14.28
CA ILE A 67 1.78 -0.24 -12.90
C ILE A 67 3.00 -0.38 -11.98
N GLU A 68 3.10 0.49 -10.98
CA GLU A 68 4.22 0.50 -10.04
C GLU A 68 4.06 -0.58 -8.98
N MET A 69 5.08 -1.42 -8.83
CA MET A 69 5.04 -2.54 -7.87
C MET A 69 5.80 -2.17 -6.61
N PHE A 70 5.10 -2.22 -5.48
CA PHE A 70 5.67 -2.02 -4.16
C PHE A 70 5.72 -3.33 -3.41
N VAL A 71 6.78 -3.52 -2.62
CA VAL A 71 6.85 -4.60 -1.65
C VAL A 71 6.01 -4.21 -0.43
N HIS A 72 5.07 -5.07 -0.03
CA HIS A 72 4.15 -4.81 1.08
C HIS A 72 4.34 -5.79 2.24
N GLY A 73 5.58 -5.91 2.71
CA GLY A 73 5.98 -6.89 3.71
C GLY A 73 6.29 -8.27 3.13
N TRP A 74 6.17 -9.31 3.95
CA TRP A 74 6.30 -10.71 3.50
C TRP A 74 4.97 -11.45 3.60
N SER A 75 4.39 -11.49 4.81
CA SER A 75 3.16 -12.25 5.07
C SER A 75 1.96 -11.40 5.45
N HIS A 76 2.14 -10.11 5.73
CA HIS A 76 1.06 -9.22 6.22
C HIS A 76 0.43 -9.76 7.52
N LYS A 77 1.24 -10.49 8.31
CA LYS A 77 0.87 -11.06 9.61
C LYS A 77 1.90 -10.62 10.65
N ASP A 78 1.41 -10.18 11.78
CA ASP A 78 2.19 -9.96 12.98
C ASP A 78 2.43 -11.32 13.65
N ASP A 79 3.55 -11.95 13.28
CA ASP A 79 3.97 -13.26 13.78
C ASP A 79 4.73 -13.16 15.13
N MET A 80 4.88 -11.96 15.71
CA MET A 80 5.64 -11.75 16.94
C MET A 80 4.82 -12.12 18.19
N VAL A 81 5.40 -12.96 19.04
CA VAL A 81 4.98 -13.06 20.45
C VAL A 81 5.48 -11.80 21.15
N HIS A 82 4.64 -10.76 21.21
CA HIS A 82 4.95 -9.53 21.93
C HIS A 82 5.15 -9.82 23.42
N THR A 83 6.41 -9.83 23.88
CA THR A 83 6.80 -10.06 25.28
C THR A 83 6.36 -8.93 26.22
N ASP A 84 6.09 -7.74 25.67
CA ASP A 84 5.49 -6.62 26.39
C ASP A 84 3.97 -6.59 26.16
N GLN A 85 3.19 -6.75 27.24
CA GLN A 85 1.73 -6.78 27.21
C GLN A 85 1.12 -5.50 26.60
N LYS A 86 1.78 -4.34 26.70
CA LYS A 86 1.28 -3.09 26.11
C LYS A 86 1.43 -3.06 24.59
N THR A 87 2.54 -3.58 24.07
CA THR A 87 2.81 -3.67 22.62
C THR A 87 1.95 -4.77 21.99
N ALA A 88 1.76 -5.89 22.69
CA ALA A 88 0.84 -6.96 22.32
C ALA A 88 -0.60 -6.46 22.16
N LEU A 89 -1.08 -5.66 23.12
CA LEU A 89 -2.43 -5.11 23.09
C LEU A 89 -2.59 -4.08 21.97
N LYS A 90 -1.60 -3.23 21.75
CA LYS A 90 -1.58 -2.19 20.71
C LYS A 90 -1.52 -2.79 19.31
N ALA A 91 -0.70 -3.81 19.09
CA ALA A 91 -0.65 -4.54 17.84
C ALA A 91 -1.97 -5.31 17.58
N LYS A 92 -2.46 -6.07 18.57
CA LYS A 92 -3.71 -6.83 18.44
C LYS A 92 -4.96 -5.95 18.25
N HIS A 93 -5.04 -4.79 18.90
CA HIS A 93 -6.24 -3.93 18.83
C HIS A 93 -6.17 -2.85 17.75
N MET A 94 -4.99 -2.30 17.44
CA MET A 94 -4.88 -1.23 16.44
C MET A 94 -4.62 -1.76 15.02
N THR A 95 -3.86 -2.85 14.86
CA THR A 95 -3.53 -3.41 13.53
C THR A 95 -4.31 -4.69 13.22
N ALA A 96 -5.06 -5.21 14.19
CA ALA A 96 -5.69 -6.54 14.13
C ALA A 96 -4.70 -7.67 13.76
N GLY A 97 -3.43 -7.52 14.12
CA GLY A 97 -2.39 -8.51 13.81
C GLY A 97 -1.82 -8.42 12.40
N GLU A 98 -2.00 -7.29 11.70
CA GLU A 98 -1.41 -7.04 10.37
C GLU A 98 -0.19 -6.10 10.44
N GLY A 99 0.23 -5.71 11.64
CA GLY A 99 1.39 -4.82 11.87
C GLY A 99 2.72 -5.57 11.80
N GLU A 100 2.99 -6.28 10.71
CA GLU A 100 4.14 -7.19 10.55
C GLU A 100 5.48 -6.55 10.99
N PHE A 101 5.69 -5.25 10.74
CA PHE A 101 6.95 -4.54 11.00
C PHE A 101 6.93 -3.70 12.29
N VAL A 102 5.92 -3.82 13.16
CA VAL A 102 5.82 -3.04 14.41
C VAL A 102 6.77 -3.55 15.49
N GLY A 103 7.05 -4.86 15.51
CA GLY A 103 7.86 -5.50 16.55
C GLY A 103 9.21 -6.03 16.08
N LEU A 104 9.49 -6.03 14.77
CA LEU A 104 10.72 -6.65 14.24
C LEU A 104 11.96 -5.85 14.63
N ASP A 105 13.02 -6.60 14.95
CA ASP A 105 14.37 -6.05 14.95
C ASP A 105 14.83 -5.76 13.52
N ARG A 106 15.97 -5.06 13.41
CA ARG A 106 16.50 -4.58 12.13
C ARG A 106 16.91 -5.72 11.20
N ALA A 107 17.47 -6.80 11.74
CA ALA A 107 17.97 -7.91 10.94
C ALA A 107 16.82 -8.68 10.30
N GLU A 108 15.77 -8.98 11.07
CA GLU A 108 14.59 -9.68 10.57
C GLU A 108 13.76 -8.79 9.64
N ALA A 109 13.61 -7.49 9.96
CA ALA A 109 12.96 -6.55 9.05
C ALA A 109 13.68 -6.49 7.70
N LEU A 110 15.02 -6.37 7.72
CA LEU A 110 15.85 -6.35 6.52
C LEU A 110 15.74 -7.65 5.72
N HIS A 111 15.81 -8.80 6.39
CA HIS A 111 15.69 -10.11 5.76
C HIS A 111 14.34 -10.26 5.04
N ARG A 112 13.22 -9.91 5.68
CA ARG A 112 11.88 -9.96 5.06
C ARG A 112 11.74 -9.01 3.88
N MET A 113 12.25 -7.79 4.02
CA MET A 113 12.29 -6.79 2.95
C MET A 113 13.07 -7.30 1.74
N GLN A 114 14.27 -7.81 1.94
CA GLN A 114 15.13 -8.33 0.87
C GLN A 114 14.52 -9.57 0.21
N ARG A 115 13.97 -10.49 1.00
CA ARG A 115 13.31 -11.70 0.49
C ARG A 115 12.08 -11.37 -0.35
N GLY A 116 11.22 -10.46 0.12
CA GLY A 116 10.05 -10.00 -0.62
C GLY A 116 10.43 -9.27 -1.91
N THR A 117 11.45 -8.42 -1.84
CA THR A 117 12.01 -7.71 -3.01
C THR A 117 12.52 -8.69 -4.05
N ALA A 118 13.38 -9.64 -3.66
CA ALA A 118 13.97 -10.60 -4.58
C ALA A 118 12.91 -11.40 -5.34
N LEU A 119 11.87 -11.89 -4.65
CA LEU A 119 10.77 -12.62 -5.28
C LEU A 119 9.98 -11.73 -6.26
N ILE A 120 9.60 -10.53 -5.82
CA ILE A 120 8.77 -9.65 -6.66
C ILE A 120 9.57 -9.24 -7.90
N GLU A 121 10.82 -8.82 -7.74
CA GLU A 121 11.69 -8.39 -8.84
C GLU A 121 11.99 -9.52 -9.84
N ASP A 122 12.20 -10.76 -9.38
CA ASP A 122 12.31 -11.94 -10.24
C ASP A 122 11.05 -12.15 -11.10
N ILE A 123 9.87 -12.02 -10.48
CA ILE A 123 8.59 -12.16 -11.19
C ILE A 123 8.39 -11.03 -12.19
N ILE A 124 8.64 -9.77 -11.84
CA ILE A 124 8.32 -8.64 -12.73
C ILE A 124 9.47 -8.26 -13.69
N GLY A 125 10.66 -8.84 -13.51
CA GLY A 125 11.85 -8.61 -14.32
C GLY A 125 12.40 -7.18 -14.23
N ARG A 126 12.09 -6.44 -13.16
CA ARG A 126 12.53 -5.06 -12.93
C ARG A 126 12.53 -4.72 -11.44
N ARG A 127 13.15 -3.61 -11.08
CA ARG A 127 13.20 -3.12 -9.70
C ARG A 127 11.80 -2.77 -9.18
N ALA A 128 11.51 -3.13 -7.93
CA ALA A 128 10.33 -2.65 -7.23
C ALA A 128 10.45 -1.14 -6.97
N THR A 129 9.33 -0.42 -7.05
CA THR A 129 9.30 1.05 -6.89
C THR A 129 9.66 1.50 -5.47
N GLY A 130 9.30 0.70 -4.47
CA GLY A 130 9.58 1.00 -3.07
C GLY A 130 8.99 -0.04 -2.13
N PHE A 131 8.95 0.31 -0.85
CA PHE A 131 8.39 -0.52 0.20
C PHE A 131 7.37 0.25 1.01
N ILE A 132 6.25 -0.40 1.32
CA ILE A 132 5.27 0.13 2.27
C ILE A 132 5.00 -0.96 3.29
N ALA A 133 5.16 -0.70 4.58
CA ALA A 133 4.85 -1.71 5.59
C ALA A 133 3.34 -1.99 5.64
N PRO A 134 2.93 -3.24 5.87
CA PRO A 134 1.57 -3.60 6.31
C PRO A 134 1.03 -2.64 7.37
N ALA A 135 -0.23 -2.23 7.20
CA ALA A 135 -0.89 -1.21 8.01
C ALA A 135 -0.19 0.16 8.09
N TRP A 136 0.78 0.46 7.20
CA TRP A 136 1.64 1.66 7.21
C TRP A 136 2.45 1.85 8.51
N LEU A 137 2.76 0.76 9.23
CA LEU A 137 3.42 0.85 10.52
C LEU A 137 4.83 0.24 10.47
N TYR A 138 5.76 1.00 11.03
CA TYR A 138 7.18 0.67 11.08
C TYR A 138 7.68 0.84 12.53
N SER A 139 8.42 -0.14 13.04
CA SER A 139 9.33 0.07 14.18
C SER A 139 10.47 1.01 13.77
N ASP A 140 11.20 1.56 14.74
CA ASP A 140 12.38 2.36 14.44
C ASP A 140 13.47 1.52 13.77
N GLU A 141 13.62 0.27 14.19
CA GLU A 141 14.51 -0.70 13.55
C GLU A 141 14.08 -1.03 12.11
N ALA A 142 12.78 -1.15 11.83
CA ALA A 142 12.28 -1.33 10.47
C ALA A 142 12.54 -0.10 9.60
N ARG A 143 12.49 1.12 10.16
CA ARG A 143 12.86 2.35 9.42
C ARG A 143 14.34 2.36 9.05
N LEU A 144 15.23 1.89 9.94
CA LEU A 144 16.65 1.74 9.63
C LEU A 144 16.87 0.67 8.55
N ALA A 145 16.19 -0.46 8.65
CA ALA A 145 16.26 -1.55 7.68
C ALA A 145 15.83 -1.12 6.26
N LEU A 146 14.89 -0.17 6.12
CA LEU A 146 14.51 0.37 4.80
C LEU A 146 15.70 0.99 4.05
N GLY A 147 16.57 1.69 4.78
CA GLY A 147 17.78 2.28 4.23
C GLY A 147 18.79 1.21 3.80
N ASP A 148 19.00 0.19 4.64
CA ASP A 148 19.89 -0.93 4.34
C ASP A 148 19.40 -1.78 3.15
N ALA A 149 18.08 -1.92 3.00
CA ALA A 149 17.45 -2.62 1.88
C ALA A 149 17.56 -1.82 0.56
N GLY A 150 17.93 -0.53 0.62
CA GLY A 150 18.13 0.31 -0.55
C GLY A 150 16.84 0.73 -1.26
N PHE A 151 15.70 0.79 -0.58
CA PHE A 151 14.47 1.27 -1.21
C PHE A 151 14.55 2.76 -1.55
N GLY A 152 14.07 3.14 -2.74
CA GLY A 152 14.01 4.54 -3.16
C GLY A 152 12.90 5.34 -2.47
N LEU A 153 11.83 4.66 -2.05
CA LEU A 153 10.62 5.31 -1.55
C LEU A 153 9.93 4.44 -0.50
N ALA A 154 9.45 5.08 0.55
CA ALA A 154 8.55 4.49 1.55
C ALA A 154 7.41 5.44 1.92
N GLU A 155 6.33 4.87 2.45
CA GLU A 155 5.10 5.61 2.75
C GLU A 155 4.49 5.20 4.10
N ASP A 156 3.96 6.19 4.82
CA ASP A 156 3.07 6.05 5.96
C ASP A 156 1.77 6.84 5.73
N HIS A 157 0.84 6.77 6.70
CA HIS A 157 -0.45 7.44 6.62
C HIS A 157 -0.38 8.94 6.29
N PHE A 158 0.73 9.64 6.55
CA PHE A 158 0.84 11.09 6.48
C PHE A 158 1.92 11.61 5.53
N ARG A 159 2.84 10.75 5.07
CA ARG A 159 3.94 11.18 4.20
C ARG A 159 4.49 10.05 3.32
N VAL A 160 5.22 10.50 2.30
CA VAL A 160 6.13 9.72 1.49
C VAL A 160 7.54 10.25 1.71
N TRP A 161 8.53 9.38 1.91
CA TRP A 161 9.92 9.77 2.11
C TRP A 161 10.89 8.87 1.37
N THR A 162 12.13 9.34 1.21
CA THR A 162 13.28 8.58 0.75
C THR A 162 13.98 7.92 1.94
N PRO A 163 14.06 6.58 2.03
CA PRO A 163 14.69 5.89 3.15
C PRO A 163 16.18 6.21 3.35
N ALA A 164 16.91 6.54 2.29
CA ALA A 164 18.36 6.78 2.35
C ALA A 164 18.76 7.96 3.24
N ASP A 165 17.95 9.03 3.27
CA ASP A 165 18.24 10.28 3.98
C ASP A 165 17.05 10.81 4.81
N GLY A 166 15.90 10.12 4.78
CA GLY A 166 14.68 10.51 5.48
C GLY A 166 13.96 11.72 4.89
N LYS A 167 14.37 12.21 3.70
CA LYS A 167 13.76 13.39 3.08
C LYS A 167 12.30 13.11 2.73
N ILE A 168 11.41 13.97 3.23
CA ILE A 168 9.98 13.90 2.94
C ILE A 168 9.72 14.51 1.56
N ILE A 169 9.23 13.70 0.64
CA ILE A 169 8.96 14.08 -0.77
C ILE A 169 7.47 14.29 -1.05
N ALA A 170 6.58 13.82 -0.18
CA ALA A 170 5.18 14.20 -0.18
C ALA A 170 4.61 14.24 1.24
N ARG A 171 3.70 15.18 1.51
CA ARG A 171 2.96 15.30 2.78
C ARG A 171 1.46 15.28 2.54
N GLY A 172 0.74 14.74 3.49
CA GLY A 172 -0.72 14.75 3.53
C GLY A 172 -1.28 13.36 3.86
N PRO A 173 -2.46 13.28 4.47
CA PRO A 173 -3.07 12.00 4.78
C PRO A 173 -3.36 11.20 3.51
N VAL A 174 -3.17 9.88 3.57
CA VAL A 174 -3.75 8.95 2.59
C VAL A 174 -5.24 8.79 2.85
N VAL A 175 -6.06 8.89 1.81
CA VAL A 175 -7.49 8.53 1.91
C VAL A 175 -7.59 7.02 1.77
N THR A 176 -8.13 6.36 2.78
CA THR A 176 -8.27 4.90 2.85
C THR A 176 -9.56 4.51 3.57
N TRP A 177 -10.04 3.29 3.31
CA TRP A 177 -11.26 2.75 3.88
C TRP A 177 -11.00 1.52 4.73
N ALA A 178 -11.90 1.28 5.69
CA ALA A 178 -11.80 0.16 6.60
C ALA A 178 -13.10 -0.67 6.57
N SER A 179 -13.05 -1.82 5.90
CA SER A 179 -14.20 -2.69 5.64
C SER A 179 -14.55 -3.66 6.77
N ARG A 180 -13.63 -3.89 7.72
CA ARG A 180 -13.70 -5.00 8.70
C ARG A 180 -14.86 -4.94 9.71
N SER A 181 -15.39 -3.76 10.04
CA SER A 181 -16.51 -3.63 10.97
C SER A 181 -17.37 -2.42 10.64
N ARG A 182 -18.65 -2.43 11.02
CA ARG A 182 -19.58 -1.31 10.75
C ARG A 182 -19.07 0.02 11.31
N GLY A 183 -18.51 0.03 12.52
CA GLY A 183 -17.92 1.24 13.11
C GLY A 183 -16.72 1.77 12.32
N ARG A 184 -15.84 0.88 11.85
CA ARG A 184 -14.70 1.22 10.99
C ARG A 184 -15.14 1.70 9.59
N GLN A 185 -16.21 1.12 9.05
CA GLN A 185 -16.82 1.56 7.79
C GLN A 185 -17.36 2.99 7.93
N LEU A 186 -18.19 3.27 8.94
CA LEU A 186 -18.79 4.59 9.16
C LEU A 186 -17.74 5.67 9.40
N SER A 187 -16.74 5.39 10.25
CA SER A 187 -15.66 6.35 10.54
C SER A 187 -14.79 6.63 9.30
N SER A 188 -14.40 5.61 8.54
CA SER A 188 -13.63 5.82 7.31
C SER A 188 -14.45 6.53 6.20
N LEU A 189 -15.76 6.28 6.10
CA LEU A 189 -16.65 7.03 5.21
C LEU A 189 -16.69 8.53 5.56
N ALA A 190 -16.81 8.86 6.85
CA ALA A 190 -16.79 10.23 7.34
C ALA A 190 -15.43 10.90 7.08
N ALA A 191 -14.33 10.20 7.38
CA ALA A 191 -12.98 10.69 7.11
C ALA A 191 -12.76 10.96 5.61
N ALA A 192 -13.11 10.01 4.74
CA ALA A 192 -13.01 10.17 3.29
C ALA A 192 -13.87 11.35 2.78
N ALA A 193 -15.04 11.59 3.39
CA ALA A 193 -15.88 12.74 3.08
C ALA A 193 -15.17 14.07 3.34
N VAL A 194 -14.48 14.22 4.47
CA VAL A 194 -13.72 15.43 4.77
C VAL A 194 -12.47 15.53 3.88
N LEU A 195 -11.69 14.45 3.79
CA LEU A 195 -10.38 14.45 3.13
C LEU A 195 -10.47 14.71 1.63
N ARG A 196 -11.47 14.18 0.91
CA ARG A 196 -11.62 14.44 -0.54
C ARG A 196 -11.88 15.91 -0.88
N HIS A 197 -12.31 16.72 0.10
CA HIS A 197 -12.40 18.18 -0.03
C HIS A 197 -11.13 18.88 0.47
N GLY A 198 -10.62 18.45 1.63
CA GLY A 198 -9.43 19.04 2.26
C GLY A 198 -8.12 18.85 1.49
N LEU A 199 -8.03 17.83 0.64
CA LEU A 199 -6.84 17.55 -0.19
C LEU A 199 -6.80 18.32 -1.51
N ARG A 200 -7.89 19.00 -1.91
CA ARG A 200 -7.90 19.81 -3.16
C ARG A 200 -6.77 20.86 -3.27
N PRO A 201 -6.42 21.61 -2.20
CA PRO A 201 -5.32 22.57 -2.28
C PRO A 201 -3.92 21.93 -2.27
N THR A 202 -3.76 20.69 -1.80
CA THR A 202 -2.43 20.09 -1.60
C THR A 202 -1.74 19.75 -2.93
N PRO A 203 -0.39 19.76 -2.99
CA PRO A 203 0.35 19.42 -4.20
C PRO A 203 0.23 17.93 -4.56
N VAL A 204 0.02 17.06 -3.57
CA VAL A 204 -0.13 15.61 -3.74
C VAL A 204 -1.36 15.16 -2.96
N ALA A 205 -2.21 14.36 -3.61
CA ALA A 205 -3.32 13.63 -2.98
C ALA A 205 -3.07 12.13 -3.17
N ARG A 206 -3.24 11.36 -2.10
CA ARG A 206 -2.97 9.92 -2.07
C ARG A 206 -4.24 9.17 -1.71
N VAL A 207 -4.57 8.14 -2.48
CA VAL A 207 -5.77 7.32 -2.28
C VAL A 207 -5.38 5.84 -2.35
N ALA A 208 -5.65 5.11 -1.28
CA ALA A 208 -5.36 3.69 -1.15
C ALA A 208 -6.67 2.90 -0.96
N VAL A 209 -6.82 1.82 -1.73
CA VAL A 209 -7.96 0.90 -1.64
C VAL A 209 -7.48 -0.51 -1.33
N HIS A 210 -8.35 -1.33 -0.72
CA HIS A 210 -8.03 -2.70 -0.32
C HIS A 210 -9.05 -3.66 -0.94
N PRO A 211 -8.66 -4.90 -1.25
CA PRO A 211 -9.58 -5.91 -1.77
C PRO A 211 -10.86 -6.09 -0.96
N GLY A 212 -10.77 -5.97 0.37
CA GLY A 212 -11.91 -6.03 1.28
C GLY A 212 -12.95 -4.91 1.10
N ASP A 213 -12.62 -3.81 0.42
CA ASP A 213 -13.56 -2.73 0.12
C ASP A 213 -14.65 -3.17 -0.85
N ASN A 214 -14.37 -4.14 -1.74
CA ASN A 214 -15.34 -4.69 -2.68
C ASN A 214 -16.57 -5.30 -2.01
N GLY A 215 -16.42 -5.78 -0.77
CA GLY A 215 -17.52 -6.38 -0.01
C GLY A 215 -18.52 -5.37 0.56
N VAL A 216 -18.29 -4.06 0.42
CA VAL A 216 -19.12 -3.02 1.04
C VAL A 216 -19.50 -1.94 0.00
N PRO A 217 -20.72 -1.97 -0.56
CA PRO A 217 -21.15 -1.03 -1.61
C PRO A 217 -20.99 0.45 -1.25
N ALA A 218 -21.20 0.80 0.04
CA ALA A 218 -21.03 2.17 0.51
C ALA A 218 -19.57 2.66 0.42
N LEU A 219 -18.58 1.77 0.64
CA LEU A 219 -17.16 2.10 0.51
C LEU A 219 -16.82 2.32 -0.97
N LEU A 220 -17.24 1.43 -1.85
CA LEU A 220 -17.07 1.58 -3.31
C LEU A 220 -17.65 2.90 -3.83
N ALA A 221 -18.87 3.27 -3.41
CA ALA A 221 -19.47 4.55 -3.77
C ALA A 221 -18.67 5.76 -3.22
N SER A 222 -18.03 5.63 -2.06
CA SER A 222 -17.17 6.66 -1.46
C SER A 222 -15.82 6.76 -2.18
N ILE A 223 -15.26 5.64 -2.62
CA ILE A 223 -14.07 5.55 -3.47
C ILE A 223 -14.32 6.31 -4.77
N ASP A 224 -15.42 6.01 -5.48
CA ASP A 224 -15.78 6.67 -6.74
C ASP A 224 -15.92 8.18 -6.58
N LYS A 225 -16.63 8.63 -5.53
CA LYS A 225 -16.78 10.06 -5.21
C LYS A 225 -15.45 10.74 -4.92
N THR A 226 -14.51 10.02 -4.31
CA THR A 226 -13.17 10.54 -3.97
C THR A 226 -12.35 10.75 -5.23
N TYR A 227 -12.26 9.73 -6.09
CA TYR A 227 -11.53 9.82 -7.36
C TYR A 227 -12.15 10.88 -8.29
N ALA A 228 -13.47 10.84 -8.49
CA ALA A 228 -14.17 11.84 -9.31
C ALA A 228 -13.99 13.28 -8.82
N ARG A 229 -13.73 13.48 -7.52
CA ARG A 229 -13.44 14.80 -6.95
C ARG A 229 -11.99 15.22 -7.15
N LEU A 230 -11.05 14.36 -6.82
CA LEU A 230 -9.61 14.66 -6.87
C LEU A 230 -9.08 14.75 -8.30
N ALA A 231 -9.61 13.94 -9.23
CA ALA A 231 -9.26 14.00 -10.65
C ALA A 231 -9.58 15.36 -11.30
N LYS A 232 -10.44 16.18 -10.69
CA LYS A 232 -10.73 17.55 -11.16
C LYS A 232 -9.62 18.56 -10.84
N THR A 233 -8.74 18.25 -9.89
CA THR A 233 -7.69 19.18 -9.41
C THR A 233 -6.28 18.60 -9.46
N HIS A 234 -6.16 17.28 -9.53
CA HIS A 234 -4.91 16.54 -9.51
C HIS A 234 -4.86 15.60 -10.70
N THR A 235 -3.69 15.42 -11.28
CA THR A 235 -3.48 14.52 -12.41
C THR A 235 -2.98 13.17 -11.90
N PRO A 236 -3.56 12.04 -12.37
CA PRO A 236 -3.01 10.70 -12.16
C PRO A 236 -1.50 10.68 -12.47
N SER A 237 -0.69 10.35 -11.47
CA SER A 237 0.78 10.42 -11.53
C SER A 237 1.40 9.16 -10.94
N ARG A 238 2.67 8.93 -11.25
CA ARG A 238 3.46 7.83 -10.69
C ARG A 238 4.08 8.26 -9.35
N TYR A 239 4.32 7.31 -8.45
CA TYR A 239 5.14 7.53 -7.26
C TYR A 239 6.57 7.92 -7.64
N ALA A 240 7.13 7.32 -8.69
CA ALA A 240 8.44 7.67 -9.23
C ALA A 240 8.55 9.16 -9.62
N ASP A 241 7.44 9.81 -10.01
CA ASP A 241 7.42 11.24 -10.35
C ASP A 241 7.65 12.15 -9.13
N LEU A 242 7.60 11.60 -7.90
CA LEU A 242 7.95 12.32 -6.67
C LEU A 242 9.47 12.41 -6.44
N LEU A 243 10.25 11.49 -7.01
CA LEU A 243 11.72 11.49 -6.87
C LEU A 243 12.38 12.48 -7.82
N ALA A 244 11.73 12.76 -8.95
CA ALA A 244 12.19 13.73 -9.95
C ALA A 244 11.74 15.18 -9.65
N ALA A 245 11.05 15.42 -8.53
CA ALA A 245 10.37 16.67 -8.20
C ALA A 245 11.16 17.58 -7.25
#